data_AF-A0A2H3LEB4-F1
#
_entry.id   AF-A0A2H3LEB4-F1
#
_cell.length_a   1.000
_cell.length_b   1.000
_cell.length_c   1.000
_cell.angle_alpha   90.00
_cell.angle_beta   90.00
_cell.angle_gamma   90.00
#
_symmetry.space_group_name_H-M   'P 1'
#
loop_
_entity.id
_entity.type
_entity.pdbx_description
1 polymer ?
#
loop_
_entity_poly.entity_id
_entity_poly.type
_entity_poly.pdbx_seq_one_letter_code
_entity_poly.pdbx_strand_id
1 'polypeptide(L)'
;MRNQRNYFLRPVLVAFMTLFALSLAFPSPMPVQASAPRCTDGYALWASNQRGDNIIEMSGSENRINGKTRSNADLRISGSKNQLTEAVEYGTLFQDGGDANRYPTPQRVAVSQPPVSYAISAYRPGGSAAQAAQADGRYQVINGDLDVSDPTTLNGLYYVTGDAKLSASAIRGTFTIVAEGSLDVSGSELQATAYADGLLFFANKQAQGASVIKLAGSESTLRGVIYGPGGTVELSGSKNNVIGMILGDALKLNGSQLIVSFAEPYCPGNPGTPPIVDPNPASIKLADNDISHLVSVINNVTFVTIQFRVANTGQGRADDVRLIIDRVRDDDDDDFVFDNFTVLQGSGVLQERSDDQLVASLGQGGTLPANSSVLVSATYRLRANMQDNHASNQLTFKLATRVLFSDTMGARATTIPLTLLPVATSNLAEPSSRVYLPFVIRR
;
A
#
# COMPACT_ATOMS: atom_id res chain seq x y z
N MET A 1 -36.24 57.12 -40.21
CA MET A 1 -37.34 57.37 -39.25
C MET A 1 -36.77 57.10 -37.85
N ARG A 2 -36.15 58.08 -37.18
CA ARG A 2 -36.73 58.92 -36.12
C ARG A 2 -37.61 58.13 -35.13
N ASN A 3 -37.10 57.91 -33.92
CA ASN A 3 -37.78 58.38 -32.71
C ASN A 3 -36.86 58.42 -31.49
N GLN A 4 -36.47 59.64 -31.13
CA GLN A 4 -36.08 60.03 -29.78
C GLN A 4 -37.32 60.04 -28.88
N ARG A 5 -37.15 59.77 -27.57
CA ARG A 5 -37.87 60.52 -26.53
C ARG A 5 -37.10 60.51 -25.21
N ASN A 6 -36.80 61.73 -24.78
CA ASN A 6 -36.16 62.14 -23.54
C ASN A 6 -37.17 62.24 -22.38
N TYR A 7 -36.57 62.41 -21.20
CA TYR A 7 -37.08 63.03 -19.96
C TYR A 7 -37.79 62.13 -18.94
N PHE A 8 -37.20 61.98 -17.75
CA PHE A 8 -37.66 62.75 -16.58
C PHE A 8 -36.63 62.69 -15.43
N LEU A 9 -36.03 63.85 -15.14
CA LEU A 9 -35.31 64.14 -13.91
C LEU A 9 -36.32 64.40 -12.78
N ARG A 10 -36.08 63.81 -11.60
CA ARG A 10 -36.62 64.31 -10.33
C ARG A 10 -35.47 64.46 -9.33
N PRO A 11 -35.36 65.59 -8.63
CA PRO A 11 -34.45 65.73 -7.50
C PRO A 11 -35.15 65.22 -6.25
N VAL A 12 -34.58 64.21 -5.58
CA VAL A 12 -34.96 63.88 -4.21
C VAL A 12 -33.77 64.16 -3.32
N LEU A 13 -33.92 65.26 -2.60
CA LEU A 13 -33.14 65.68 -1.45
C LEU A 13 -33.14 64.55 -0.41
N VAL A 14 -32.00 63.92 -0.16
CA VAL A 14 -31.82 63.00 0.98
C VAL A 14 -30.78 63.62 1.90
N ALA A 15 -31.24 63.91 3.12
CA ALA A 15 -30.46 64.50 4.19
C ALA A 15 -29.27 63.60 4.56
N PHE A 16 -28.08 64.17 4.55
CA PHE A 16 -26.89 63.59 5.17
C PHE A 16 -27.07 63.66 6.70
N MET A 17 -27.58 62.57 7.28
CA MET A 17 -27.53 62.36 8.73
C MET A 17 -26.31 61.49 9.02
N THR A 18 -25.19 62.13 9.33
CA THR A 18 -23.93 61.50 9.74
C THR A 18 -24.11 60.87 11.13
N LEU A 19 -24.59 59.63 11.15
CA LEU A 19 -24.56 58.76 12.31
C LEU A 19 -23.15 58.16 12.42
N PHE A 20 -22.32 58.72 13.31
CA PHE A 20 -21.00 58.18 13.64
C PHE A 20 -21.20 56.90 14.48
N ALA A 21 -21.46 55.78 13.80
CA ALA A 21 -21.46 54.47 14.43
C ALA A 21 -20.00 54.10 14.73
N LEU A 22 -19.61 54.19 15.99
CA LEU A 22 -18.35 53.67 16.49
C LEU A 22 -18.42 52.13 16.39
N SER A 23 -18.06 51.58 15.23
CA SER A 23 -17.94 50.14 15.04
C SER A 23 -16.79 49.64 15.90
N LEU A 24 -17.11 49.05 17.05
CA LEU A 24 -16.18 48.17 17.75
C LEU A 24 -15.90 47.00 16.79
N ALA A 25 -14.81 47.13 16.03
CA ALA A 25 -14.29 46.05 15.21
C ALA A 25 -13.81 44.96 16.18
N PHE A 26 -14.69 44.02 16.50
CA PHE A 26 -14.25 42.77 17.09
C PHE A 26 -13.28 42.14 16.09
N PRO A 27 -12.01 41.89 16.46
CA PRO A 27 -11.09 41.21 15.56
C PRO A 27 -11.76 39.90 15.16
N SER A 28 -12.05 39.75 13.86
CA SER A 28 -12.52 38.47 13.35
C SER A 28 -11.52 37.42 13.82
N PRO A 29 -11.96 36.31 14.41
CA PRO A 29 -11.04 35.26 14.82
C PRO A 29 -10.22 34.89 13.58
N MET A 30 -8.90 35.11 13.65
CA MET A 30 -8.02 34.74 12.55
C MET A 30 -8.23 33.24 12.30
N PRO A 31 -8.44 32.82 11.05
CA PRO A 31 -8.53 31.40 10.75
C PRO A 31 -7.27 30.73 11.28
N VAL A 32 -7.43 29.82 12.24
CA VAL A 32 -6.34 29.02 12.77
C VAL A 32 -5.79 28.23 11.58
N GLN A 33 -4.59 28.59 11.14
CA GLN A 33 -3.93 27.95 10.03
C GLN A 33 -3.71 26.49 10.42
N ALA A 34 -4.36 25.56 9.71
CA ALA A 34 -4.15 24.14 9.94
C ALA A 34 -2.65 23.84 9.82
N SER A 35 -2.11 23.06 10.76
CA SER A 35 -0.71 22.64 10.70
C SER A 35 -0.44 21.91 9.38
N ALA A 36 0.69 22.21 8.75
CA ALA A 36 1.11 21.49 7.57
C ALA A 36 1.17 19.98 7.88
N PRO A 37 0.69 19.13 6.96
CA PRO A 37 0.68 17.70 7.17
C PRO A 37 2.12 17.19 7.28
N ARG A 38 2.31 16.18 8.11
CA ARG A 38 3.58 15.47 8.28
C ARG A 38 3.57 14.22 7.42
N CYS A 39 4.76 13.75 7.04
CA CYS A 39 4.87 12.45 6.37
C CYS A 39 4.17 11.32 7.14
N THR A 40 4.25 11.36 8.47
CA THR A 40 3.67 10.40 9.40
C THR A 40 2.14 10.44 9.47
N ASP A 41 1.48 11.36 8.76
CA ASP A 41 0.02 11.51 8.80
C ASP A 41 -0.73 10.41 8.01
N GLY A 42 -0.02 9.50 7.34
CA GLY A 42 -0.60 8.30 6.74
C GLY A 42 -1.01 8.42 5.28
N TYR A 43 -0.57 9.45 4.55
CA TYR A 43 -0.94 9.61 3.14
C TYR A 43 -0.22 8.59 2.24
N ALA A 44 -0.99 7.76 1.55
CA ALA A 44 -0.46 6.87 0.51
C ALA A 44 -0.38 7.57 -0.85
N LEU A 45 -1.35 8.44 -1.14
CA LEU A 45 -1.46 9.19 -2.40
C LEU A 45 -1.62 10.68 -2.12
N TRP A 46 -0.84 11.50 -2.81
CA TRP A 46 -0.93 12.96 -2.73
C TRP A 46 -0.78 13.63 -4.10
N ALA A 47 -1.78 14.40 -4.53
CA ALA A 47 -1.71 15.27 -5.70
C ALA A 47 -1.71 16.74 -5.28
N SER A 48 -0.65 17.46 -5.64
CA SER A 48 -0.36 18.81 -5.13
C SER A 48 -1.04 19.92 -5.93
N ASN A 49 -1.38 19.69 -7.20
CA ASN A 49 -1.96 20.72 -8.06
C ASN A 49 -3.25 21.27 -7.45
N GLN A 50 -3.45 22.58 -7.54
CA GLN A 50 -4.62 23.28 -7.00
C GLN A 50 -5.70 23.51 -8.06
N ARG A 51 -5.41 23.13 -9.32
CA ARG A 51 -6.25 23.38 -10.48
C ARG A 51 -6.23 22.19 -11.42
N GLY A 52 -7.25 22.11 -12.25
CA GLY A 52 -7.39 21.07 -13.26
C GLY A 52 -8.35 19.98 -12.84
N ASP A 53 -8.86 19.31 -13.87
CA ASP A 53 -9.84 18.25 -13.73
C ASP A 53 -9.09 16.93 -13.49
N ASN A 54 -9.64 16.10 -12.61
CA ASN A 54 -9.17 14.74 -12.33
C ASN A 54 -7.66 14.66 -12.00
N ILE A 55 -7.14 15.57 -11.18
CA ILE A 55 -5.70 15.55 -10.84
C ILE A 55 -5.30 14.28 -10.08
N ILE A 56 -6.25 13.60 -9.44
CA ILE A 56 -6.15 12.16 -9.19
C ILE A 56 -7.20 11.49 -10.06
N GLU A 57 -6.74 10.67 -10.99
CA GLU A 57 -7.57 9.84 -11.85
C GLU A 57 -7.27 8.36 -11.58
N MET A 58 -8.29 7.61 -11.14
CA MET A 58 -8.21 6.16 -10.93
C MET A 58 -9.19 5.47 -11.88
N SER A 59 -8.72 5.19 -13.10
CA SER A 59 -9.52 4.52 -14.14
C SER A 59 -9.31 3.00 -14.16
N GLY A 60 -8.28 2.50 -13.48
CA GLY A 60 -8.03 1.07 -13.34
C GLY A 60 -8.98 0.37 -12.38
N SER A 61 -8.89 -0.97 -12.31
CA SER A 61 -9.81 -1.79 -11.51
C SER A 61 -9.10 -2.60 -10.42
N GLU A 62 -9.84 -2.91 -9.35
CA GLU A 62 -9.35 -3.73 -8.22
C GLU A 62 -8.11 -3.15 -7.53
N ASN A 63 -7.89 -1.83 -7.62
CA ASN A 63 -6.80 -1.17 -6.92
C ASN A 63 -7.14 -1.05 -5.43
N ARG A 64 -6.13 -1.16 -4.57
CA ARG A 64 -6.27 -1.05 -3.12
C ARG A 64 -5.28 -0.04 -2.55
N ILE A 65 -5.81 1.00 -1.92
CA ILE A 65 -5.03 2.06 -1.27
C ILE A 65 -5.20 1.93 0.25
N ASN A 66 -4.15 1.45 0.92
CA ASN A 66 -4.04 1.33 2.37
C ASN A 66 -3.32 2.56 2.94
N GLY A 67 -4.06 3.65 3.09
CA GLY A 67 -3.57 4.94 3.59
C GLY A 67 -4.46 6.07 3.07
N LYS A 68 -4.28 7.28 3.60
CA LYS A 68 -5.06 8.45 3.19
C LYS A 68 -4.77 8.81 1.73
N THR A 69 -5.81 9.25 1.03
CA THR A 69 -5.72 9.74 -0.34
C THR A 69 -6.12 11.21 -0.37
N ARG A 70 -5.29 12.06 -0.96
CA ARG A 70 -5.60 13.48 -1.05
C ARG A 70 -5.32 14.09 -2.41
N SER A 71 -6.33 14.79 -2.91
CA SER A 71 -6.26 15.69 -4.05
C SER A 71 -6.46 17.13 -3.59
N ASN A 72 -5.58 18.05 -3.98
CA ASN A 72 -5.81 19.48 -3.76
C ASN A 72 -6.83 20.11 -4.73
N ALA A 73 -7.31 19.36 -5.74
CA ALA A 73 -8.35 19.75 -6.68
C ALA A 73 -9.35 18.61 -6.87
N ASP A 74 -9.57 18.18 -8.13
CA ASP A 74 -10.52 17.14 -8.48
C ASP A 74 -9.96 15.73 -8.23
N LEU A 75 -10.83 14.82 -7.81
CA LEU A 75 -10.55 13.40 -7.67
C LEU A 75 -11.63 12.62 -8.41
N ARG A 76 -11.21 11.79 -9.37
CA ARG A 76 -12.11 10.94 -10.15
C ARG A 76 -11.73 9.47 -10.03
N ILE A 77 -12.71 8.65 -9.71
CA ILE A 77 -12.65 7.20 -9.79
C ILE A 77 -13.62 6.77 -10.89
N SER A 78 -13.14 6.08 -11.91
CA SER A 78 -13.98 5.61 -13.02
C SER A 78 -13.83 4.14 -13.35
N GLY A 79 -12.79 3.47 -12.82
CA GLY A 79 -12.70 2.01 -12.90
C GLY A 79 -13.52 1.33 -11.81
N SER A 80 -13.43 0.00 -11.71
CA SER A 80 -14.34 -0.78 -10.88
C SER A 80 -13.63 -1.49 -9.72
N LYS A 81 -14.36 -1.74 -8.63
CA LYS A 81 -13.91 -2.48 -7.45
C LYS A 81 -12.65 -1.91 -6.77
N ASN A 82 -12.38 -0.61 -6.94
CA ASN A 82 -11.30 0.06 -6.23
C ASN A 82 -11.65 0.19 -4.75
N GLN A 83 -10.64 0.07 -3.89
CA GLN A 83 -10.80 0.12 -2.43
C GLN A 83 -9.81 1.14 -1.85
N LEU A 84 -10.32 2.23 -1.28
CA LEU A 84 -9.54 3.16 -0.50
C LEU A 84 -9.95 2.96 0.97
N THR A 85 -9.01 2.57 1.85
CA THR A 85 -9.38 2.10 3.19
C THR A 85 -9.40 3.20 4.25
N GLU A 86 -8.79 4.35 3.98
CA GLU A 86 -8.72 5.49 4.91
C GLU A 86 -9.30 6.76 4.30
N ALA A 87 -9.03 7.92 4.91
CA ALA A 87 -9.60 9.21 4.51
C ALA A 87 -9.38 9.50 3.02
N VAL A 88 -10.45 9.94 2.35
CA VAL A 88 -10.44 10.40 0.97
C VAL A 88 -10.76 11.89 0.99
N GLU A 89 -9.77 12.70 0.65
CA GLU A 89 -9.82 14.15 0.73
C GLU A 89 -9.68 14.78 -0.66
N TYR A 90 -10.50 15.78 -0.97
CA TYR A 90 -10.48 16.48 -2.26
C TYR A 90 -10.70 17.99 -2.09
N GLY A 91 -10.20 18.79 -3.03
CA GLY A 91 -10.30 20.25 -2.95
C GLY A 91 -11.56 20.82 -3.59
N THR A 92 -11.91 20.32 -4.78
CA THR A 92 -12.97 20.91 -5.62
C THR A 92 -14.11 19.92 -5.87
N LEU A 93 -13.88 18.86 -6.65
CA LEU A 93 -14.89 17.89 -7.01
C LEU A 93 -14.42 16.45 -6.75
N PHE A 94 -15.32 15.65 -6.19
CA PHE A 94 -15.18 14.20 -6.14
C PHE A 94 -16.18 13.57 -7.11
N GLN A 95 -15.70 12.72 -8.02
CA GLN A 95 -16.53 11.97 -8.95
C GLN A 95 -16.23 10.48 -8.83
N ASP A 96 -17.27 9.68 -8.63
CA ASP A 96 -17.22 8.25 -8.84
C ASP A 96 -18.18 7.88 -9.95
N GLY A 97 -17.64 7.42 -11.07
CA GLY A 97 -18.40 6.93 -12.23
C GLY A 97 -18.18 5.44 -12.49
N GLY A 98 -17.53 4.73 -11.56
CA GLY A 98 -17.21 3.31 -11.71
C GLY A 98 -18.14 2.39 -10.91
N ASP A 99 -17.92 1.08 -11.04
CA ASP A 99 -18.77 0.08 -10.41
C ASP A 99 -18.14 -0.52 -9.15
N ALA A 100 -18.92 -0.67 -8.08
CA ALA A 100 -18.54 -1.38 -6.86
C ALA A 100 -17.25 -0.85 -6.18
N ASN A 101 -16.92 0.43 -6.37
CA ASN A 101 -15.86 1.11 -5.62
C ASN A 101 -16.24 1.24 -4.14
N ARG A 102 -15.25 1.16 -3.25
CA ARG A 102 -15.43 1.24 -1.79
C ARG A 102 -14.46 2.24 -1.20
N TYR A 103 -14.98 3.19 -0.44
CA TYR A 103 -14.19 4.21 0.24
C TYR A 103 -15.03 4.82 1.39
N PRO A 104 -14.38 5.35 2.45
CA PRO A 104 -15.06 6.19 3.44
C PRO A 104 -15.66 7.44 2.79
N THR A 105 -16.61 8.09 3.48
CA THR A 105 -17.23 9.33 3.00
C THR A 105 -16.17 10.35 2.56
N PRO A 106 -16.10 10.72 1.27
CA PRO A 106 -15.12 11.68 0.79
C PRO A 106 -15.34 13.05 1.43
N GLN A 107 -14.26 13.69 1.86
CA GLN A 107 -14.30 14.99 2.54
C GLN A 107 -13.70 16.08 1.67
N ARG A 108 -14.46 17.15 1.46
CA ARG A 108 -13.93 18.36 0.82
C ARG A 108 -13.11 19.15 1.84
N VAL A 109 -11.88 19.47 1.49
CA VAL A 109 -10.91 20.14 2.37
C VAL A 109 -10.27 21.34 1.67
N ALA A 110 -9.76 22.30 2.44
CA ALA A 110 -8.95 23.39 1.89
C ALA A 110 -7.62 22.84 1.36
N VAL A 111 -7.03 23.50 0.35
CA VAL A 111 -5.71 23.18 -0.19
C VAL A 111 -4.65 23.09 0.91
N SER A 112 -3.72 22.13 0.79
CA SER A 112 -2.61 21.97 1.71
C SER A 112 -1.30 21.66 0.98
N GLN A 113 -0.17 21.87 1.63
CA GLN A 113 1.15 21.51 1.11
C GLN A 113 1.39 20.00 1.24
N PRO A 114 2.19 19.38 0.35
CA PRO A 114 2.52 17.96 0.47
C PRO A 114 3.23 17.66 1.81
N PRO A 115 3.02 16.45 2.36
CA PRO A 115 3.54 16.06 3.67
C PRO A 115 5.06 15.84 3.66
N VAL A 116 5.64 15.72 2.46
CA VAL A 116 7.08 15.62 2.22
C VAL A 116 7.46 16.43 0.97
N SER A 117 8.68 16.94 0.97
CA SER A 117 9.30 17.57 -0.19
C SER A 117 10.78 17.19 -0.25
N TYR A 118 11.27 16.89 -1.45
CA TYR A 118 12.67 16.59 -1.68
C TYR A 118 13.33 17.70 -2.48
N ALA A 119 14.49 18.17 -2.00
CA ALA A 119 15.28 19.16 -2.73
C ALA A 119 16.28 18.43 -3.64
N ILE A 120 16.18 18.63 -4.95
CA ILE A 120 17.13 17.97 -5.88
C ILE A 120 18.59 18.32 -5.58
N SER A 121 18.86 19.52 -5.05
CA SER A 121 20.19 19.94 -4.63
C SER A 121 20.83 19.02 -3.58
N ALA A 122 20.05 18.29 -2.77
CA ALA A 122 20.58 17.31 -1.82
C ALA A 122 21.18 16.08 -2.52
N TYR A 123 20.72 15.77 -3.73
CA TYR A 123 21.11 14.58 -4.50
C TYR A 123 22.10 14.89 -5.63
N ARG A 124 22.29 16.16 -6.00
CA ARG A 124 23.35 16.58 -6.95
C ARG A 124 24.75 16.30 -6.37
N PRO A 125 25.81 16.20 -7.20
CA PRO A 125 27.18 16.11 -6.72
C PRO A 125 27.51 17.22 -5.71
N GLY A 126 27.95 16.83 -4.51
CA GLY A 126 28.23 17.74 -3.40
C GLY A 126 27.03 18.05 -2.48
N GLY A 127 25.82 17.60 -2.83
CA GLY A 127 24.66 17.63 -1.94
C GLY A 127 24.77 16.65 -0.76
N SER A 128 23.95 16.83 0.27
CA SER A 128 24.04 16.04 1.51
C SER A 128 23.81 14.53 1.30
N ALA A 129 22.79 14.15 0.54
CA ALA A 129 22.49 12.74 0.25
C ALA A 129 23.55 12.14 -0.69
N ALA A 130 24.02 12.92 -1.67
CA ALA A 130 25.15 12.54 -2.53
C ALA A 130 26.43 12.30 -1.73
N GLN A 131 26.76 13.17 -0.78
CA GLN A 131 27.94 13.02 0.09
C GLN A 131 27.84 11.79 0.99
N ALA A 132 26.67 11.52 1.57
CA ALA A 132 26.43 10.31 2.36
C ALA A 132 26.61 9.05 1.52
N ALA A 133 25.97 8.98 0.34
CA ALA A 133 26.11 7.87 -0.59
C ALA A 133 27.56 7.71 -1.10
N GLN A 134 28.29 8.82 -1.30
CA GLN A 134 29.68 8.82 -1.74
C GLN A 134 30.61 8.28 -0.66
N ALA A 135 30.36 8.61 0.61
CA ALA A 135 31.11 8.06 1.75
C ALA A 135 30.95 6.53 1.84
N ASP A 136 29.77 6.01 1.46
CA ASP A 136 29.49 4.58 1.36
C ASP A 136 30.06 3.92 0.08
N GLY A 137 30.62 4.71 -0.85
CA GLY A 137 31.08 4.22 -2.16
C GLY A 137 29.95 3.79 -3.10
N ARG A 138 28.72 4.28 -2.86
CA ARG A 138 27.48 3.90 -3.56
C ARG A 138 26.79 5.06 -4.25
N TYR A 139 27.53 6.14 -4.53
CA TYR A 139 27.03 7.26 -5.32
C TYR A 139 27.48 7.13 -6.78
N GLN A 140 26.52 7.17 -7.69
CA GLN A 140 26.74 7.06 -9.13
C GLN A 140 26.18 8.32 -9.82
N VAL A 141 27.02 9.00 -10.58
CA VAL A 141 26.64 10.16 -11.38
C VAL A 141 26.58 9.76 -12.85
N ILE A 142 25.41 9.87 -13.45
CA ILE A 142 25.19 9.61 -14.88
C ILE A 142 25.03 10.95 -15.59
N ASN A 143 26.05 11.32 -16.37
CA ASN A 143 26.03 12.51 -17.21
C ASN A 143 25.30 12.17 -18.52
N GLY A 144 24.05 12.61 -18.65
CA GLY A 144 23.14 12.25 -19.72
C GLY A 144 22.02 11.35 -19.21
N ASP A 145 21.57 10.44 -20.05
CA ASP A 145 20.45 9.54 -19.76
C ASP A 145 20.93 8.23 -19.14
N LEU A 146 20.13 7.67 -18.25
CA LEU A 146 20.30 6.32 -17.72
C LEU A 146 19.35 5.38 -18.47
N ASP A 147 19.87 4.32 -19.10
CA ASP A 147 19.07 3.25 -19.69
C ASP A 147 19.49 1.89 -19.09
N VAL A 148 18.56 1.23 -18.40
CA VAL A 148 18.73 -0.12 -17.88
C VAL A 148 17.84 -1.06 -18.69
N SER A 149 18.43 -1.67 -19.71
CA SER A 149 17.76 -2.56 -20.66
C SER A 149 17.91 -4.05 -20.32
N ASP A 150 18.89 -4.40 -19.47
CA ASP A 150 19.16 -5.79 -19.06
C ASP A 150 18.83 -6.05 -17.57
N PRO A 151 18.34 -7.25 -17.21
CA PRO A 151 18.11 -7.61 -15.82
C PRO A 151 19.37 -7.42 -14.99
N THR A 152 19.27 -6.69 -13.88
CA THR A 152 20.43 -6.33 -13.07
C THR A 152 20.07 -6.09 -11.61
N THR A 153 21.09 -5.97 -10.76
CA THR A 153 20.92 -5.52 -9.37
C THR A 153 21.54 -4.15 -9.23
N LEU A 154 20.71 -3.15 -8.94
CA LEU A 154 21.15 -1.78 -8.66
C LEU A 154 21.38 -1.61 -7.15
N ASN A 155 22.40 -0.83 -6.78
CA ASN A 155 22.74 -0.59 -5.39
C ASN A 155 23.30 0.82 -5.21
N GLY A 156 22.62 1.64 -4.41
CA GLY A 156 23.05 3.00 -4.10
C GLY A 156 22.19 4.11 -4.68
N LEU A 157 22.75 5.32 -4.68
CA LEU A 157 22.11 6.53 -5.19
C LEU A 157 22.61 6.83 -6.61
N TYR A 158 21.70 6.84 -7.57
CA TYR A 158 21.93 7.18 -8.96
C TYR A 158 21.38 8.59 -9.23
N TYR A 159 22.28 9.55 -9.45
CA TYR A 159 21.92 10.88 -9.88
C TYR A 159 22.13 11.00 -11.39
N VAL A 160 21.05 11.33 -12.11
CA VAL A 160 20.98 11.35 -13.57
C VAL A 160 20.70 12.77 -14.04
N THR A 161 21.58 13.35 -14.87
CA THR A 161 21.39 14.73 -15.35
C THR A 161 20.37 14.86 -16.48
N GLY A 162 20.00 13.74 -17.11
CA GLY A 162 18.98 13.64 -18.15
C GLY A 162 17.77 12.82 -17.71
N ASP A 163 17.21 12.03 -18.63
CA ASP A 163 16.11 11.10 -18.38
C ASP A 163 16.61 9.76 -17.83
N ALA A 164 15.78 9.06 -17.07
CA ALA A 164 16.06 7.70 -16.59
C ALA A 164 15.03 6.71 -17.12
N LYS A 165 15.50 5.60 -17.68
CA LYS A 165 14.68 4.53 -18.25
C LYS A 165 15.08 3.18 -17.67
N LEU A 166 14.10 2.47 -17.11
CA LEU A 166 14.24 1.10 -16.61
C LEU A 166 13.30 0.20 -17.41
N SER A 167 13.79 -0.35 -18.52
CA SER A 167 12.99 -1.25 -19.38
C SER A 167 13.23 -2.73 -19.12
N ALA A 168 14.29 -3.09 -18.41
CA ALA A 168 14.55 -4.48 -18.07
C ALA A 168 13.57 -5.01 -17.02
N SER A 169 13.11 -6.24 -17.20
CA SER A 169 12.39 -6.96 -16.15
C SER A 169 13.35 -7.49 -15.08
N ALA A 170 12.81 -7.80 -13.90
CA ALA A 170 13.54 -8.38 -12.79
C ALA A 170 14.75 -7.55 -12.32
N ILE A 171 14.69 -6.22 -12.42
CA ILE A 171 15.65 -5.33 -11.75
C ILE A 171 15.42 -5.42 -10.24
N ARG A 172 16.49 -5.66 -9.49
CA ARG A 172 16.43 -5.82 -8.03
C ARG A 172 17.37 -4.84 -7.31
N GLY A 173 17.14 -4.65 -6.02
CA GLY A 173 18.16 -4.11 -5.12
C GLY A 173 17.69 -2.97 -4.24
N THR A 174 18.65 -2.31 -3.60
CA THR A 174 18.41 -1.16 -2.72
C THR A 174 19.02 0.07 -3.37
N PHE A 175 18.20 0.86 -4.03
CA PHE A 175 18.65 2.00 -4.81
C PHE A 175 17.67 3.17 -4.77
N THR A 176 18.18 4.36 -5.08
CA THR A 176 17.41 5.58 -5.29
C THR A 176 17.82 6.16 -6.64
N ILE A 177 16.85 6.47 -7.50
CA ILE A 177 17.12 7.15 -8.78
C ILE A 177 16.53 8.56 -8.71
N VAL A 178 17.40 9.55 -8.90
CA VAL A 178 17.05 10.97 -8.99
C VAL A 178 17.44 11.48 -10.37
N ALA A 179 16.45 11.83 -11.19
CA ALA A 179 16.63 12.35 -12.53
C ALA A 179 16.25 13.84 -12.58
N GLU A 180 17.09 14.66 -13.23
CA GLU A 180 16.72 16.03 -13.60
C GLU A 180 15.59 16.04 -14.65
N GLY A 181 15.56 15.00 -15.50
CA GLY A 181 14.53 14.75 -16.49
C GLY A 181 13.34 13.94 -15.96
N SER A 182 12.72 13.21 -16.88
CA SER A 182 11.65 12.24 -16.65
C SER A 182 12.19 10.88 -16.25
N LEU A 183 11.31 10.04 -15.68
CA LEU A 183 11.61 8.67 -15.32
C LEU A 183 10.57 7.72 -15.96
N ASP A 184 11.01 6.74 -16.73
CA ASP A 184 10.16 5.73 -17.39
C ASP A 184 10.54 4.31 -16.93
N VAL A 185 9.62 3.63 -16.26
CA VAL A 185 9.76 2.25 -15.80
C VAL A 185 8.78 1.36 -16.56
N SER A 186 9.29 0.67 -17.57
CA SER A 186 8.48 -0.25 -18.38
C SER A 186 8.79 -1.73 -18.11
N GLY A 187 9.88 -2.03 -17.41
CA GLY A 187 10.23 -3.39 -17.00
C GLY A 187 9.27 -3.94 -15.94
N SER A 188 9.05 -5.25 -15.92
CA SER A 188 8.19 -5.93 -14.94
C SER A 188 8.98 -6.63 -13.84
N GLU A 189 8.32 -7.08 -12.78
CA GLU A 189 8.93 -7.85 -11.68
C GLU A 189 10.06 -7.10 -10.95
N LEU A 190 10.00 -5.78 -10.90
CA LEU A 190 10.99 -5.00 -10.14
C LEU A 190 10.86 -5.31 -8.65
N GLN A 191 11.99 -5.46 -7.98
CA GLN A 191 12.06 -5.62 -6.52
C GLN A 191 13.01 -4.56 -5.97
N ALA A 192 12.49 -3.36 -5.74
CA ALA A 192 13.30 -2.19 -5.43
C ALA A 192 12.97 -1.61 -4.05
N THR A 193 14.00 -1.25 -3.29
CA THR A 193 13.89 -0.53 -2.02
C THR A 193 14.70 0.75 -2.05
N ALA A 194 14.12 1.85 -1.58
CA ALA A 194 14.79 3.14 -1.47
C ALA A 194 16.09 3.02 -0.67
N TYR A 195 17.16 3.59 -1.21
CA TYR A 195 18.47 3.62 -0.55
C TYR A 195 18.64 4.85 0.34
N ALA A 196 18.22 6.02 -0.14
CA ALA A 196 18.41 7.30 0.54
C ALA A 196 17.07 7.98 0.90
N ASP A 197 16.92 8.43 2.15
CA ASP A 197 15.81 9.26 2.65
C ASP A 197 14.39 8.71 2.40
N GLY A 198 14.28 7.38 2.29
CA GLY A 198 13.04 6.70 1.89
C GLY A 198 12.60 6.99 0.45
N LEU A 199 13.37 7.74 -0.33
CA LEU A 199 13.07 8.09 -1.73
C LEU A 199 13.52 6.98 -2.68
N LEU A 200 12.58 6.46 -3.48
CA LEU A 200 12.90 5.46 -4.51
C LEU A 200 13.11 6.12 -5.87
N PHE A 201 12.16 6.95 -6.29
CA PHE A 201 12.16 7.61 -7.59
C PHE A 201 11.88 9.11 -7.43
N PHE A 202 12.71 9.94 -8.04
CA PHE A 202 12.48 11.38 -8.14
C PHE A 202 12.74 11.87 -9.57
N ALA A 203 11.72 12.44 -10.19
CA ALA A 203 11.84 13.20 -11.43
C ALA A 203 11.65 14.70 -11.16
N ASN A 204 12.65 15.52 -11.47
CA ASN A 204 12.62 16.96 -11.26
C ASN A 204 12.10 17.75 -12.47
N LYS A 205 11.77 17.08 -13.57
CA LYS A 205 11.19 17.68 -14.76
C LYS A 205 9.92 18.48 -14.42
N GLN A 206 9.87 19.72 -14.89
CA GLN A 206 8.71 20.61 -14.77
C GLN A 206 7.90 20.53 -16.05
N ALA A 207 6.82 19.75 -16.04
CA ALA A 207 5.95 19.52 -17.19
C ALA A 207 4.50 19.33 -16.73
N GLN A 208 3.83 20.43 -16.39
CA GLN A 208 2.43 20.41 -15.94
C GLN A 208 1.52 19.70 -16.95
N GLY A 209 0.68 18.78 -16.45
CA GLY A 209 -0.23 17.97 -17.27
C GLY A 209 0.41 16.83 -18.05
N ALA A 210 1.75 16.76 -18.14
CA ALA A 210 2.46 15.66 -18.76
C ALA A 210 3.03 14.69 -17.71
N SER A 211 3.15 13.42 -18.05
CA SER A 211 3.74 12.41 -17.16
C SER A 211 5.26 12.64 -17.06
N VAL A 212 5.73 12.88 -15.84
CA VAL A 212 7.15 13.03 -15.49
C VAL A 212 7.72 11.74 -14.92
N ILE A 213 6.86 10.91 -14.31
CA ILE A 213 7.17 9.53 -13.95
C ILE A 213 6.11 8.64 -14.58
N LYS A 214 6.55 7.62 -15.32
CA LYS A 214 5.68 6.56 -15.87
C LYS A 214 6.13 5.22 -15.33
N LEU A 215 5.18 4.43 -14.83
CA LEU A 215 5.39 3.05 -14.40
C LEU A 215 4.36 2.18 -15.12
N ALA A 216 4.81 1.57 -16.22
CA ALA A 216 4.01 0.68 -17.06
C ALA A 216 4.28 -0.81 -16.77
N GLY A 217 5.40 -1.12 -16.11
CA GLY A 217 5.76 -2.46 -15.65
C GLY A 217 4.73 -3.10 -14.72
N SER A 218 4.64 -4.43 -14.73
CA SER A 218 3.69 -5.19 -13.89
C SER A 218 4.41 -6.04 -12.84
N GLU A 219 3.68 -6.55 -11.86
CA GLU A 219 4.17 -7.52 -10.85
C GLU A 219 5.40 -7.04 -10.06
N SER A 220 5.52 -5.72 -9.89
CA SER A 220 6.65 -5.09 -9.21
C SER A 220 6.35 -4.79 -7.74
N THR A 221 7.32 -5.00 -6.86
CA THR A 221 7.31 -4.52 -5.48
C THR A 221 8.27 -3.34 -5.35
N LEU A 222 7.71 -2.17 -5.02
CA LEU A 222 8.44 -0.91 -4.90
C LEU A 222 8.31 -0.38 -3.48
N ARG A 223 9.44 -0.25 -2.78
CA ARG A 223 9.51 0.13 -1.37
C ARG A 223 10.15 1.51 -1.25
N GLY A 224 9.36 2.54 -1.03
CA GLY A 224 9.83 3.92 -0.92
C GLY A 224 8.85 4.94 -1.47
N VAL A 225 9.31 6.19 -1.51
CA VAL A 225 8.56 7.33 -2.03
C VAL A 225 8.81 7.50 -3.53
N ILE A 226 7.74 7.66 -4.29
CA ILE A 226 7.76 8.04 -5.71
C ILE A 226 7.35 9.52 -5.78
N TYR A 227 8.26 10.38 -6.23
CA TYR A 227 8.13 11.83 -6.13
C TYR A 227 8.29 12.51 -7.50
N GLY A 228 7.20 13.05 -8.05
CA GLY A 228 7.18 13.79 -9.32
C GLY A 228 6.51 15.16 -9.18
N PRO A 229 7.12 16.12 -8.44
CA PRO A 229 6.45 17.37 -8.07
C PRO A 229 6.14 18.30 -9.25
N GLY A 230 6.81 18.14 -10.39
CA GLY A 230 6.66 19.02 -11.56
C GLY A 230 5.65 18.55 -12.60
N GLY A 231 4.96 17.43 -12.40
CA GLY A 231 3.99 16.89 -13.37
C GLY A 231 3.23 15.66 -12.87
N THR A 232 2.75 14.86 -13.81
CA THR A 232 1.93 13.68 -13.51
C THR A 232 2.80 12.46 -13.19
N VAL A 233 2.45 11.74 -12.12
CA VAL A 233 2.96 10.38 -11.86
C VAL A 233 1.92 9.38 -12.35
N GLU A 234 2.27 8.58 -13.35
CA GLU A 234 1.37 7.65 -14.03
C GLU A 234 1.76 6.20 -13.74
N LEU A 235 0.83 5.41 -13.22
CA LEU A 235 0.95 3.98 -12.97
C LEU A 235 -0.09 3.25 -13.82
N SER A 236 0.36 2.61 -14.89
CA SER A 236 -0.50 1.88 -15.83
C SER A 236 -0.31 0.36 -15.80
N GLY A 237 0.75 -0.13 -15.16
CA GLY A 237 0.99 -1.57 -15.02
C GLY A 237 0.12 -2.23 -13.95
N SER A 238 0.04 -3.57 -13.99
CA SER A 238 -0.88 -4.34 -13.14
C SER A 238 -0.16 -5.11 -12.03
N LYS A 239 -0.88 -5.44 -10.96
CA LYS A 239 -0.38 -6.23 -9.81
C LYS A 239 0.89 -5.65 -9.17
N ASN A 240 1.04 -4.34 -9.21
CA ASN A 240 2.15 -3.66 -8.56
C ASN A 240 1.84 -3.47 -7.08
N ASN A 241 2.86 -3.56 -6.23
CA ASN A 241 2.78 -3.34 -4.80
C ASN A 241 3.75 -2.21 -4.41
N VAL A 242 3.21 -1.02 -4.15
CA VAL A 242 3.97 0.14 -3.68
C VAL A 242 3.81 0.24 -2.17
N ILE A 243 4.92 0.17 -1.44
CA ILE A 243 4.98 0.29 0.02
C ILE A 243 5.72 1.60 0.32
N GLY A 244 4.97 2.63 0.68
CA GLY A 244 5.46 4.00 0.79
C GLY A 244 4.40 5.01 0.38
N MET A 245 4.81 6.03 -0.37
CA MET A 245 3.94 7.14 -0.78
C MET A 245 4.16 7.50 -2.25
N ILE A 246 3.10 7.87 -2.95
CA ILE A 246 3.17 8.42 -4.31
C ILE A 246 2.73 9.87 -4.24
N LEU A 247 3.63 10.79 -4.62
CA LEU A 247 3.34 12.21 -4.72
C LEU A 247 3.65 12.74 -6.10
N GLY A 248 2.73 13.53 -6.63
CA GLY A 248 2.93 14.27 -7.87
C GLY A 248 2.21 15.61 -7.85
N ASP A 249 2.34 16.36 -8.94
CA ASP A 249 1.41 17.45 -9.22
C ASP A 249 0.02 16.86 -9.52
N ALA A 250 0.00 15.79 -10.32
CA ALA A 250 -1.17 14.94 -10.59
C ALA A 250 -0.78 13.45 -10.53
N LEU A 251 -1.77 12.57 -10.37
CA LEU A 251 -1.64 11.12 -10.31
C LEU A 251 -2.62 10.46 -11.30
N LYS A 252 -2.13 9.51 -12.08
CA LYS A 252 -2.95 8.66 -12.95
C LYS A 252 -2.73 7.18 -12.62
N LEU A 253 -3.77 6.51 -12.13
CA LEU A 253 -3.75 5.12 -11.71
C LEU A 253 -4.64 4.31 -12.68
N ASN A 254 -4.07 4.00 -13.84
CA ASN A 254 -4.75 3.34 -14.95
C ASN A 254 -4.60 1.82 -14.89
N GLY A 255 -3.61 1.33 -14.12
CA GLY A 255 -3.34 -0.09 -13.92
C GLY A 255 -4.38 -0.79 -13.05
N SER A 256 -4.39 -2.12 -13.08
CA SER A 256 -5.31 -2.93 -12.27
C SER A 256 -4.58 -3.69 -11.17
N GLN A 257 -5.26 -3.97 -10.06
CA GLN A 257 -4.69 -4.70 -8.93
C GLN A 257 -3.43 -4.02 -8.33
N LEU A 258 -3.32 -2.69 -8.46
CA LEU A 258 -2.30 -1.91 -7.77
C LEU A 258 -2.61 -1.90 -6.27
N ILE A 259 -1.64 -2.25 -5.44
CA ILE A 259 -1.68 -2.05 -4.00
C ILE A 259 -0.74 -0.91 -3.65
N VAL A 260 -1.24 0.13 -2.99
CA VAL A 260 -0.40 1.18 -2.38
C VAL A 260 -0.63 1.15 -0.89
N SER A 261 0.41 0.92 -0.10
CA SER A 261 0.32 0.89 1.36
C SER A 261 1.26 1.90 1.97
N PHE A 262 0.73 2.85 2.74
CA PHE A 262 1.54 3.80 3.47
C PHE A 262 2.47 3.08 4.46
N ALA A 263 3.73 3.53 4.50
CA ALA A 263 4.74 3.00 5.39
C ALA A 263 5.63 4.13 5.94
N GLU A 264 5.45 4.41 7.23
CA GLU A 264 6.20 5.41 8.00
C GLU A 264 7.74 5.27 7.93
N PRO A 265 8.33 4.07 7.82
CA PRO A 265 9.79 3.94 7.66
C PRO A 265 10.36 4.67 6.44
N TYR A 266 9.55 4.94 5.40
CA TYR A 266 10.00 5.67 4.20
C TYR A 266 9.81 7.19 4.30
N CYS A 267 9.43 7.71 5.47
CA CYS A 267 9.36 9.14 5.69
C CYS A 267 10.76 9.77 5.83
N PRO A 268 11.03 10.90 5.14
CA PRO A 268 12.30 11.59 5.27
C PRO A 268 12.51 12.10 6.71
N GLY A 269 13.75 12.02 7.19
CA GLY A 269 14.11 12.42 8.55
C GLY A 269 13.75 11.41 9.64
N ASN A 270 13.09 10.30 9.30
CA ASN A 270 13.01 9.16 10.21
C ASN A 270 14.41 8.51 10.25
N PRO A 271 15.14 8.48 11.37
CA PRO A 271 16.55 8.05 11.45
C PRO A 271 16.80 6.55 11.14
N GLY A 272 15.85 5.87 10.49
CA GLY A 272 15.89 4.47 10.09
C GLY A 272 16.06 4.21 8.58
N THR A 273 16.47 5.19 7.75
CA THR A 273 16.79 4.94 6.33
C THR A 273 18.17 5.43 5.88
N PRO A 274 19.25 4.70 6.23
CA PRO A 274 19.89 3.75 5.33
C PRO A 274 19.12 2.43 5.41
N PRO A 275 19.29 1.44 4.50
CA PRO A 275 18.90 0.09 4.86
C PRO A 275 19.55 -0.19 6.21
N ILE A 276 18.75 -0.27 7.28
CA ILE A 276 19.21 -0.95 8.47
C ILE A 276 19.41 -2.37 7.94
N VAL A 277 20.63 -2.64 7.46
CA VAL A 277 21.22 -3.95 7.57
C VAL A 277 21.20 -4.15 9.07
N ASP A 278 20.08 -4.64 9.57
CA ASP A 278 19.95 -5.01 10.97
C ASP A 278 21.03 -6.06 11.14
N PRO A 279 22.15 -5.77 11.80
CA PRO A 279 23.30 -6.66 11.78
C PRO A 279 22.92 -8.04 12.31
N ASN A 280 21.79 -8.10 13.03
CA ASN A 280 21.23 -9.32 13.55
C ASN A 280 20.26 -9.96 12.56
N PRO A 281 20.31 -11.29 12.40
CA PRO A 281 19.33 -12.01 11.61
C PRO A 281 17.94 -11.98 12.28
N ALA A 282 16.90 -12.08 11.47
CA ALA A 282 15.56 -12.30 11.98
C ALA A 282 15.41 -13.76 12.45
N SER A 283 14.44 -14.01 13.33
CA SER A 283 14.12 -15.37 13.77
C SER A 283 12.62 -15.55 13.79
N ILE A 284 12.09 -15.95 12.63
CA ILE A 284 10.66 -16.20 12.48
C ILE A 284 10.32 -17.55 13.10
N LYS A 285 9.49 -17.49 14.14
CA LYS A 285 8.97 -18.63 14.87
C LYS A 285 7.48 -18.77 14.58
N LEU A 286 7.10 -20.00 14.27
CA LEU A 286 5.73 -20.45 14.15
C LEU A 286 5.72 -21.87 14.75
N ALA A 287 5.31 -22.00 16.01
CA ALA A 287 5.32 -23.26 16.73
C ALA A 287 3.91 -23.87 16.79
N ASP A 288 3.81 -25.16 17.10
CA ASP A 288 2.52 -25.87 17.16
C ASP A 288 1.55 -25.23 18.15
N ASN A 289 2.05 -24.72 19.28
CA ASN A 289 1.24 -24.01 20.28
C ASN A 289 0.81 -22.59 19.86
N ASP A 290 1.32 -22.09 18.74
CA ASP A 290 0.93 -20.84 18.09
C ASP A 290 -0.18 -21.05 17.04
N ILE A 291 -0.62 -22.31 16.86
CA ILE A 291 -1.75 -22.68 16.00
C ILE A 291 -2.94 -23.07 16.87
N SER A 292 -4.08 -22.40 16.66
CA SER A 292 -5.35 -22.80 17.25
C SER A 292 -6.38 -23.02 16.16
N HIS A 293 -7.42 -23.81 16.43
CA HIS A 293 -8.51 -24.01 15.50
C HIS A 293 -9.86 -23.95 16.22
N LEU A 294 -10.87 -23.55 15.46
CA LEU A 294 -12.26 -23.53 15.86
C LEU A 294 -13.09 -24.16 14.75
N VAL A 295 -13.87 -25.17 15.09
CA VAL A 295 -14.89 -25.74 14.21
C VAL A 295 -16.22 -25.11 14.57
N SER A 296 -16.96 -24.63 13.56
CA SER A 296 -18.31 -24.12 13.71
C SER A 296 -19.21 -24.66 12.62
N VAL A 297 -20.49 -24.83 12.91
CA VAL A 297 -21.46 -25.40 11.97
C VAL A 297 -22.61 -24.42 11.87
N ILE A 298 -22.86 -23.91 10.66
CA ILE A 298 -23.89 -22.91 10.40
C ILE A 298 -24.70 -23.39 9.20
N ASN A 299 -26.00 -23.60 9.39
CA ASN A 299 -26.91 -24.07 8.33
C ASN A 299 -26.41 -25.34 7.62
N ASN A 300 -25.97 -26.34 8.39
CA ASN A 300 -25.38 -27.60 7.90
C ASN A 300 -24.09 -27.44 7.08
N VAL A 301 -23.43 -26.27 7.15
CA VAL A 301 -22.11 -26.05 6.57
C VAL A 301 -21.09 -25.99 7.70
N THR A 302 -20.07 -26.83 7.62
CA THR A 302 -18.97 -26.86 8.59
C THR A 302 -17.88 -25.88 8.16
N PHE A 303 -17.46 -25.00 9.06
CA PHE A 303 -16.37 -24.08 8.90
C PHE A 303 -15.24 -24.44 9.86
N VAL A 304 -14.03 -24.52 9.34
CA VAL A 304 -12.80 -24.73 10.12
C VAL A 304 -12.00 -23.43 10.06
N THR A 305 -11.93 -22.73 11.19
CA THR A 305 -11.11 -21.52 11.33
C THR A 305 -9.82 -21.86 12.02
N ILE A 306 -8.70 -21.55 11.39
CA ILE A 306 -7.36 -21.81 11.92
C ILE A 306 -6.69 -20.46 12.17
N GLN A 307 -6.14 -20.27 13.35
CA GLN A 307 -5.39 -19.08 13.70
C GLN A 307 -3.91 -19.41 13.77
N PHE A 308 -3.08 -18.52 13.21
CA PHE A 308 -1.63 -18.63 13.22
C PHE A 308 -1.05 -17.39 13.88
N ARG A 309 -0.26 -17.56 14.93
CA ARG A 309 0.60 -16.51 15.46
C ARG A 309 1.99 -16.65 14.86
N VAL A 310 2.35 -15.77 13.95
CA VAL A 310 3.70 -15.68 13.38
C VAL A 310 4.48 -14.63 14.14
N ALA A 311 5.55 -15.02 14.81
CA ALA A 311 6.36 -14.13 15.63
C ALA A 311 7.77 -13.98 15.06
N ASN A 312 8.27 -12.75 14.97
CA ASN A 312 9.70 -12.51 14.82
C ASN A 312 10.32 -12.41 16.20
N THR A 313 10.96 -13.49 16.63
CA THR A 313 11.69 -13.60 17.91
C THR A 313 13.15 -13.19 17.80
N GLY A 314 13.60 -12.82 16.59
CA GLY A 314 14.95 -12.38 16.33
C GLY A 314 15.19 -10.96 16.82
N GLN A 315 16.46 -10.60 16.90
CA GLN A 315 16.88 -9.21 17.05
C GLN A 315 16.84 -8.45 15.71
N GLY A 316 16.79 -9.19 14.60
CA GLY A 316 16.70 -8.69 13.24
C GLY A 316 15.27 -8.40 12.76
N ARG A 317 15.11 -7.40 11.90
CA ARG A 317 13.91 -7.22 11.06
C ARG A 317 13.79 -8.33 9.99
N ALA A 318 12.58 -8.87 9.81
CA ALA A 318 12.25 -9.74 8.67
C ALA A 318 11.47 -8.94 7.62
N ASP A 319 11.87 -9.07 6.36
CA ASP A 319 11.24 -8.45 5.19
C ASP A 319 10.64 -9.51 4.27
N ASP A 320 9.69 -9.13 3.42
CA ASP A 320 8.93 -10.04 2.55
C ASP A 320 8.36 -11.27 3.29
N VAL A 321 7.86 -11.06 4.51
CA VAL A 321 7.27 -12.14 5.31
C VAL A 321 5.96 -12.57 4.66
N ARG A 322 5.91 -13.82 4.23
CA ARG A 322 4.76 -14.46 3.60
C ARG A 322 4.40 -15.75 4.31
N LEU A 323 3.18 -15.84 4.81
CA LEU A 323 2.57 -17.10 5.25
C LEU A 323 2.02 -17.83 4.03
N ILE A 324 2.47 -19.05 3.83
CA ILE A 324 1.96 -19.95 2.81
C ILE A 324 1.31 -21.14 3.51
N ILE A 325 0.04 -21.39 3.19
CA ILE A 325 -0.72 -22.53 3.66
C ILE A 325 -1.10 -23.37 2.45
N ASP A 326 -0.47 -24.52 2.33
CA ASP A 326 -0.73 -25.51 1.30
C ASP A 326 -1.68 -26.58 1.84
N ARG A 327 -2.75 -26.85 1.10
CA ARG A 327 -3.63 -28.00 1.34
C ARG A 327 -2.93 -29.25 0.83
N VAL A 328 -2.80 -30.25 1.69
CA VAL A 328 -2.28 -31.56 1.29
C VAL A 328 -3.45 -32.43 0.90
N ARG A 329 -3.61 -32.67 -0.41
CA ARG A 329 -4.61 -33.61 -0.93
C ARG A 329 -4.23 -35.02 -0.51
N ASP A 330 -5.19 -35.76 0.02
CA ASP A 330 -5.13 -37.22 0.09
C ASP A 330 -5.93 -37.76 -1.10
N ASP A 331 -5.53 -38.90 -1.67
CA ASP A 331 -6.10 -39.41 -2.92
C ASP A 331 -7.59 -39.77 -2.81
N ASP A 332 -8.11 -39.87 -1.58
CA ASP A 332 -9.45 -40.38 -1.30
C ASP A 332 -10.43 -39.34 -0.70
N ASP A 333 -9.98 -38.15 -0.29
CA ASP A 333 -10.82 -37.25 0.54
C ASP A 333 -10.74 -35.75 0.18
N ASP A 334 -11.94 -35.18 -0.05
CA ASP A 334 -12.45 -33.87 0.39
C ASP A 334 -12.51 -32.62 -0.54
N ASP A 335 -13.77 -32.18 -0.73
CA ASP A 335 -14.22 -30.85 -1.21
C ASP A 335 -14.04 -29.74 -0.15
N PHE A 336 -12.81 -29.48 0.28
CA PHE A 336 -12.52 -28.26 1.05
C PHE A 336 -12.45 -27.05 0.12
N VAL A 337 -13.23 -26.01 0.42
CA VAL A 337 -13.12 -24.73 -0.28
C VAL A 337 -12.70 -23.67 0.73
N PHE A 338 -11.55 -23.04 0.49
CA PHE A 338 -11.15 -21.90 1.30
C PHE A 338 -12.26 -20.84 1.31
N ASP A 339 -12.54 -20.20 2.45
CA ASP A 339 -13.65 -19.25 2.56
C ASP A 339 -13.13 -17.83 2.75
N ASN A 340 -12.38 -17.59 3.83
CA ASN A 340 -11.99 -16.24 4.24
C ASN A 340 -10.60 -16.18 4.90
N PHE A 341 -9.89 -15.06 4.72
CA PHE A 341 -8.64 -14.72 5.43
C PHE A 341 -8.85 -13.43 6.21
N THR A 342 -8.55 -13.42 7.50
CA THR A 342 -8.67 -12.24 8.36
C THR A 342 -7.42 -12.05 9.21
N VAL A 343 -6.96 -10.82 9.35
CA VAL A 343 -5.89 -10.48 10.30
C VAL A 343 -6.52 -10.04 11.60
N LEU A 344 -6.20 -10.73 12.69
CA LEU A 344 -6.78 -10.47 14.01
C LEU A 344 -5.93 -9.50 14.83
N GLN A 345 -4.60 -9.54 14.66
CA GLN A 345 -3.66 -8.63 15.31
C GLN A 345 -2.47 -8.35 14.39
N GLY A 346 -2.09 -7.08 14.28
CA GLY A 346 -1.03 -6.63 13.37
C GLY A 346 -1.59 -6.28 11.99
N SER A 347 -0.73 -6.30 10.97
CA SER A 347 -1.10 -6.07 9.58
C SER A 347 -0.81 -7.32 8.75
N GLY A 348 -1.60 -7.51 7.70
CA GLY A 348 -1.41 -8.58 6.76
C GLY A 348 -2.43 -8.49 5.64
N VAL A 349 -2.06 -9.00 4.47
CA VAL A 349 -2.87 -8.92 3.26
C VAL A 349 -2.82 -10.27 2.56
N LEU A 350 -3.99 -10.84 2.29
CA LEU A 350 -4.09 -11.99 1.39
C LEU A 350 -3.59 -11.56 0.00
N GLN A 351 -2.52 -12.18 -0.46
CA GLN A 351 -1.91 -11.90 -1.76
C GLN A 351 -2.46 -12.83 -2.84
N GLU A 352 -2.50 -14.13 -2.54
CA GLU A 352 -2.91 -15.15 -3.50
C GLU A 352 -3.83 -16.17 -2.82
N ARG A 353 -4.78 -16.66 -3.61
CA ARG A 353 -5.70 -17.72 -3.25
C ARG A 353 -5.91 -18.62 -4.45
N SER A 354 -5.60 -19.89 -4.30
CA SER A 354 -5.99 -20.98 -5.19
C SER A 354 -6.75 -22.04 -4.40
N ASP A 355 -7.16 -23.12 -5.08
CA ASP A 355 -7.85 -24.25 -4.41
C ASP A 355 -6.92 -24.99 -3.43
N ASP A 356 -5.61 -24.96 -3.66
CA ASP A 356 -4.63 -25.71 -2.88
C ASP A 356 -3.67 -24.84 -2.08
N GLN A 357 -3.64 -23.52 -2.32
CA GLN A 357 -2.67 -22.64 -1.69
C GLN A 357 -3.27 -21.31 -1.29
N LEU A 358 -2.92 -20.87 -0.08
CA LEU A 358 -3.13 -19.52 0.40
C LEU A 358 -1.78 -18.84 0.63
N VAL A 359 -1.60 -17.63 0.10
CA VAL A 359 -0.42 -16.81 0.34
C VAL A 359 -0.86 -15.48 0.96
N ALA A 360 -0.38 -15.18 2.15
CA ALA A 360 -0.63 -13.92 2.83
C ALA A 360 0.67 -13.22 3.19
N SER A 361 0.80 -11.95 2.83
CA SER A 361 1.87 -11.10 3.35
C SER A 361 1.57 -10.71 4.79
N LEU A 362 2.55 -10.78 5.68
CA LEU A 362 2.43 -10.48 7.09
C LEU A 362 3.25 -9.25 7.46
N GLY A 363 2.72 -8.43 8.37
CA GLY A 363 3.35 -7.20 8.79
C GLY A 363 3.13 -6.05 7.80
N GLN A 364 3.61 -4.87 8.17
CA GLN A 364 3.33 -3.65 7.41
C GLN A 364 4.18 -3.67 6.13
N GLY A 365 3.53 -3.83 4.98
CA GLY A 365 4.23 -4.03 3.71
C GLY A 365 5.05 -5.32 3.67
N GLY A 366 4.63 -6.38 4.37
CA GLY A 366 5.39 -7.62 4.43
C GLY A 366 6.62 -7.57 5.34
N THR A 367 6.70 -6.61 6.25
CA THR A 367 7.83 -6.47 7.17
C THR A 367 7.39 -6.73 8.61
N LEU A 368 8.10 -7.63 9.30
CA LEU A 368 7.96 -7.89 10.73
C LEU A 368 9.18 -7.35 11.50
N PRO A 369 9.00 -6.29 12.31
CA PRO A 369 10.04 -5.81 13.21
C PRO A 369 10.55 -6.91 14.16
N ALA A 370 11.74 -6.73 14.71
CA ALA A 370 12.25 -7.56 15.79
C ALA A 370 11.27 -7.58 16.98
N ASN A 371 11.14 -8.73 17.65
CA ASN A 371 10.25 -8.95 18.80
C ASN A 371 8.76 -8.61 18.53
N SER A 372 8.31 -8.73 17.28
CA SER A 372 6.91 -8.50 16.91
C SER A 372 6.17 -9.81 16.61
N SER A 373 4.84 -9.75 16.57
CA SER A 373 4.03 -10.88 16.10
C SER A 373 2.78 -10.40 15.37
N VAL A 374 2.31 -11.22 14.45
CA VAL A 374 1.04 -11.04 13.74
C VAL A 374 0.18 -12.27 14.00
N LEU A 375 -1.08 -12.03 14.35
CA LEU A 375 -2.10 -13.08 14.49
C LEU A 375 -3.02 -13.02 13.29
N VAL A 376 -3.03 -14.09 12.49
CA VAL A 376 -3.91 -14.23 11.33
C VAL A 376 -4.85 -15.40 11.50
N SER A 377 -5.95 -15.37 10.75
CA SER A 377 -7.00 -16.37 10.76
C SER A 377 -7.37 -16.75 9.33
N ALA A 378 -7.34 -18.04 9.03
CA ALA A 378 -7.77 -18.62 7.76
C ALA A 378 -8.98 -19.52 8.03
N THR A 379 -10.09 -19.23 7.37
CA THR A 379 -11.34 -19.98 7.49
C THR A 379 -11.57 -20.79 6.23
N TYR A 380 -11.77 -22.08 6.39
CA TYR A 380 -12.12 -23.04 5.34
C TYR A 380 -13.56 -23.46 5.50
N ARG A 381 -14.27 -23.59 4.38
CA ARG A 381 -15.62 -24.13 4.31
C ARG A 381 -15.55 -25.56 3.79
N LEU A 382 -16.10 -26.48 4.56
CA LEU A 382 -16.20 -27.88 4.20
C LEU A 382 -17.50 -28.13 3.43
N ARG A 383 -17.40 -28.71 2.23
CA ARG A 383 -18.55 -29.28 1.51
C ARG A 383 -18.52 -30.81 1.62
N ALA A 384 -18.58 -31.35 2.82
CA ALA A 384 -18.66 -32.81 2.95
C ALA A 384 -20.06 -33.27 2.51
N ASN A 385 -20.13 -34.01 1.40
CA ASN A 385 -21.32 -34.76 1.03
C ASN A 385 -21.33 -36.04 1.90
N MET A 386 -21.69 -35.89 3.18
CA MET A 386 -21.56 -36.96 4.20
C MET A 386 -22.53 -38.16 4.01
N GLN A 387 -23.02 -38.41 2.79
CA GLN A 387 -23.91 -39.53 2.52
C GLN A 387 -23.17 -40.87 2.37
N ASP A 388 -21.87 -40.86 2.09
CA ASP A 388 -21.09 -42.09 1.93
C ASP A 388 -20.39 -42.51 3.23
N ASN A 389 -21.14 -43.24 4.06
CA ASN A 389 -20.81 -44.34 4.99
C ASN A 389 -19.33 -44.69 5.37
N HIS A 390 -18.41 -43.75 5.54
CA HIS A 390 -17.15 -44.04 6.22
C HIS A 390 -17.37 -44.09 7.74
N ALA A 391 -17.29 -45.30 8.31
CA ALA A 391 -17.54 -45.62 9.72
C ALA A 391 -16.58 -44.95 10.74
N SER A 392 -15.64 -44.12 10.29
CA SER A 392 -14.78 -43.29 11.13
C SER A 392 -15.36 -41.89 11.23
N ASN A 393 -15.97 -41.54 12.37
CA ASN A 393 -16.48 -40.19 12.70
C ASN A 393 -15.36 -39.12 12.85
N GLN A 394 -14.29 -39.21 12.08
CA GLN A 394 -13.13 -38.35 12.15
C GLN A 394 -12.71 -37.93 10.75
N LEU A 395 -13.02 -36.70 10.39
CA LEU A 395 -12.39 -36.03 9.25
C LEU A 395 -11.04 -35.50 9.70
N THR A 396 -10.01 -35.69 8.89
CA THR A 396 -8.65 -35.24 9.20
C THR A 396 -8.22 -34.18 8.22
N PHE A 397 -8.04 -32.95 8.70
CA PHE A 397 -7.56 -31.86 7.86
C PHE A 397 -6.02 -31.81 7.88
N LYS A 398 -5.40 -31.93 6.71
CA LYS A 398 -3.94 -31.91 6.52
C LYS A 398 -3.50 -30.60 5.87
N LEU A 399 -2.70 -29.84 6.60
CA LEU A 399 -2.08 -28.61 6.10
C LEU A 399 -0.56 -28.66 6.19
N ALA A 400 0.09 -28.21 5.13
CA ALA A 400 1.50 -27.87 5.13
C ALA A 400 1.60 -26.33 5.23
N THR A 401 2.23 -25.85 6.29
CA THR A 401 2.37 -24.40 6.53
C THR A 401 3.84 -24.02 6.54
N ARG A 402 4.17 -22.94 5.84
CA ARG A 402 5.51 -22.35 5.86
C ARG A 402 5.46 -20.84 5.85
N VAL A 403 6.48 -20.24 6.45
CA VAL A 403 6.70 -18.79 6.38
C VAL A 403 7.96 -18.54 5.58
N LEU A 404 7.84 -17.83 4.47
CA LEU A 404 8.97 -17.29 3.71
C LEU A 404 9.29 -15.89 4.23
N PHE A 405 10.56 -15.55 4.30
CA PHE A 405 10.99 -14.20 4.65
C PHE A 405 12.40 -13.96 4.11
N SER A 406 12.84 -12.71 4.17
CA SER A 406 14.20 -12.29 3.90
C SER A 406 14.73 -11.50 5.09
N ASP A 407 16.00 -11.66 5.40
CA ASP A 407 16.71 -10.89 6.42
C ASP A 407 18.14 -10.59 5.94
N THR A 408 19.02 -10.20 6.86
CA THR A 408 20.44 -9.92 6.54
C THR A 408 21.25 -11.14 6.12
N MET A 409 20.71 -12.36 6.27
CA MET A 409 21.29 -13.60 5.73
C MET A 409 20.66 -14.03 4.40
N GLY A 410 19.78 -13.21 3.82
CA GLY A 410 19.09 -13.48 2.57
C GLY A 410 17.71 -14.13 2.77
N ALA A 411 17.23 -14.83 1.74
CA ALA A 411 15.93 -15.49 1.78
C ALA A 411 15.96 -16.75 2.65
N ARG A 412 14.97 -16.90 3.52
CA ARG A 412 14.84 -17.99 4.49
C ARG A 412 13.41 -18.50 4.54
N ALA A 413 13.25 -19.72 5.05
CA ALA A 413 11.96 -20.35 5.25
C ALA A 413 11.90 -21.05 6.60
N THR A 414 10.76 -20.94 7.27
CA THR A 414 10.41 -21.74 8.45
C THR A 414 9.20 -22.59 8.10
N THR A 415 9.34 -23.91 8.16
CA THR A 415 8.25 -24.87 7.92
C THR A 415 7.72 -25.41 9.24
N ILE A 416 6.40 -25.53 9.37
CA ILE A 416 5.80 -26.34 10.44
C ILE A 416 5.65 -27.77 9.91
N PRO A 417 5.95 -28.80 10.72
CA PRO A 417 5.56 -30.17 10.41
C PRO A 417 4.06 -30.27 10.07
N LEU A 418 3.71 -31.25 9.24
CA LEU A 418 2.32 -31.51 8.84
C LEU A 418 1.41 -31.55 10.07
N THR A 419 0.45 -30.64 10.12
CA THR A 419 -0.51 -30.58 11.24
C THR A 419 -1.76 -31.38 10.86
N LEU A 420 -2.08 -32.41 11.66
CA LEU A 420 -3.33 -33.16 11.57
C LEU A 420 -4.34 -32.52 12.51
N LEU A 421 -5.42 -31.96 11.96
CA LEU A 421 -6.50 -31.39 12.75
C LEU A 421 -7.70 -32.36 12.73
N PRO A 422 -7.98 -33.07 13.83
CA PRO A 422 -9.17 -33.91 13.92
C PRO A 422 -10.41 -33.02 13.98
N VAL A 423 -11.38 -33.28 13.10
CA VAL A 423 -12.70 -32.65 13.14
C VAL A 423 -13.68 -33.68 13.67
N ALA A 424 -14.06 -33.55 14.93
CA ALA A 424 -15.07 -34.43 15.53
C ALA A 424 -16.44 -34.11 14.93
N THR A 425 -17.03 -35.06 14.22
CA THR A 425 -18.35 -34.92 13.58
C THR A 425 -19.50 -35.32 14.51
N SER A 426 -19.22 -35.83 15.71
CA SER A 426 -20.17 -36.61 16.50
C SER A 426 -21.30 -35.83 17.20
N ASN A 427 -21.41 -34.51 17.06
CA ASN A 427 -22.46 -33.70 17.71
C ASN A 427 -23.11 -32.67 16.76
N LEU A 428 -23.25 -32.99 15.47
CA LEU A 428 -23.91 -32.11 14.49
C LEU A 428 -25.43 -31.92 14.69
N ALA A 429 -26.01 -32.49 15.75
CA ALA A 429 -27.44 -32.37 16.06
C ALA A 429 -27.81 -31.17 16.96
N GLU A 430 -26.85 -30.44 17.56
CA GLU A 430 -27.17 -29.26 18.40
C GLU A 430 -26.44 -27.97 17.97
N PRO A 431 -27.17 -26.87 17.66
CA PRO A 431 -26.64 -25.70 16.97
C PRO A 431 -25.80 -24.70 17.80
N SER A 432 -25.14 -25.09 18.91
CA SER A 432 -24.36 -24.11 19.69
C SER A 432 -23.19 -24.63 20.55
N SER A 433 -22.67 -25.84 20.31
CA SER A 433 -21.56 -26.35 21.13
C SER A 433 -20.18 -25.95 20.59
N ARG A 434 -19.37 -25.25 21.41
CA ARG A 434 -17.93 -25.06 21.17
C ARG A 434 -17.19 -26.31 21.61
N VAL A 435 -16.58 -27.03 20.68
CA VAL A 435 -15.77 -28.22 20.99
C VAL A 435 -14.29 -27.83 20.96
N TYR A 436 -13.59 -28.00 22.08
CA TYR A 436 -12.12 -27.93 22.14
C TYR A 436 -11.59 -29.36 22.11
N LEU A 437 -10.85 -29.73 21.06
CA LEU A 437 -10.24 -31.05 20.95
C LEU A 437 -8.75 -30.98 21.37
N PRO A 438 -8.29 -31.82 22.32
CA PRO A 438 -6.88 -31.92 22.63
C PRO A 438 -6.11 -32.65 21.51
N PHE A 439 -4.88 -32.20 21.25
CA PHE A 439 -3.97 -32.77 20.26
C PHE A 439 -3.52 -34.18 20.63
N VAL A 440 -3.42 -35.08 19.63
CA VAL A 440 -2.65 -36.33 19.72
C VAL A 440 -1.65 -36.35 18.55
N ILE A 441 -0.36 -36.25 18.87
CA ILE A 441 0.73 -36.34 17.88
C ILE A 441 1.31 -37.75 17.93
N ARG A 442 1.41 -38.42 16.78
CA ARG A 442 2.34 -39.54 16.58
C ARG A 442 3.63 -38.97 15.99
N ARG A 443 4.75 -39.22 16.68
CA ARG A 443 6.11 -38.84 16.23
C ARG A 443 6.56 -39.67 15.06
#